data_AF-B6Y9R2-F1
#
_entry.id   AF-B6Y9R2-F1
#
_cell.length_a   1.000
_cell.length_b   1.000
_cell.length_c   1.000
_cell.angle_alpha   90.00
_cell.angle_beta   90.00
_cell.angle_gamma   90.00
#
_symmetry.space_group_name_H-M   'P 1'
#
loop_
_entity.id
_entity.type
_entity.pdbx_description
1 polymer ?
#
loop_
_entity_poly.entity_id
_entity_poly.type
_entity_poly.pdbx_seq_one_letter_code
_entity_poly.pdbx_strand_id
1 'polypeptide(L)' 'MLQDFLTTGQKIPFFSMKEYLNDQSSIPKDIVSPRILTQRSLLVLGGPPKIGKSDFLISWLVHMAAGVSFLGMTPK' A
#
# COMPACT_ATOMS: atom_id res chain seq x y z
N MET A 1 7.93 -32.54 -0.69
CA MET A 1 7.83 -31.63 -1.85
C MET A 1 6.48 -30.91 -1.93
N LEU A 2 5.32 -31.59 -1.84
CA LEU A 2 4.00 -30.92 -1.79
C LEU A 2 3.50 -30.59 -0.36
N GLN A 3 4.08 -31.22 0.67
CA GLN A 3 3.74 -30.98 2.09
C GLN A 3 4.38 -29.69 2.65
N ASP A 4 5.43 -29.19 1.99
CA ASP A 4 6.22 -28.05 2.46
C ASP A 4 5.55 -26.69 2.15
N PHE A 5 4.63 -26.66 1.17
CA PHE A 5 3.91 -25.44 0.77
C PHE A 5 2.75 -25.10 1.73
N LEU A 6 2.12 -26.12 2.33
CA LEU A 6 0.97 -25.95 3.21
C LEU A 6 1.35 -25.76 4.69
N THR A 7 2.62 -25.95 5.06
CA THR A 7 3.15 -25.74 6.41
C THR A 7 3.75 -24.35 6.56
N THR A 8 3.11 -23.32 6.00
CA THR A 8 3.50 -21.93 6.29
C THR A 8 2.89 -21.52 7.63
N GLY A 9 3.37 -22.13 8.72
CA GLY A 9 3.19 -21.64 10.08
C GLY A 9 4.04 -20.38 10.28
N GLN A 10 3.81 -19.33 9.48
CA GLN A 10 4.45 -18.05 9.71
C GLN A 10 4.04 -17.57 11.10
N LYS A 11 5.01 -17.55 12.02
CA LYS A 11 4.83 -16.91 13.33
C LYS A 11 4.55 -15.44 13.06
N ILE A 12 3.28 -15.05 13.19
CA ILE A 12 2.90 -13.64 13.16
C ILE A 12 3.58 -13.01 14.38
N PRO A 13 4.43 -12.00 14.20
CA PRO A 13 5.08 -11.35 15.33
C PRO A 13 4.01 -10.76 16.25
N PHE A 14 4.11 -11.08 17.54
CA PHE A 14 3.25 -10.53 18.57
C PHE A 14 4.04 -9.52 19.38
N PHE A 15 3.47 -8.34 19.59
CA PHE A 15 4.10 -7.26 20.33
C PHE A 15 3.32 -6.98 21.60
N SER A 16 4.03 -6.78 22.71
CA SER A 16 3.41 -6.39 23.97
C SER A 16 2.96 -4.92 23.93
N MET A 17 2.00 -4.56 24.79
CA MET A 17 1.58 -3.15 24.93
C MET A 17 2.77 -2.23 25.29
N LYS A 18 3.70 -2.72 26.11
CA LYS A 18 4.92 -1.98 26.48
C LYS A 18 5.79 -1.70 25.25
N GLU A 19 5.95 -2.65 24.34
CA GLU A 19 6.70 -2.44 23.10
C GLU A 19 6.02 -1.41 22.20
N TYR A 20 4.69 -1.47 22.07
CA TYR A 20 3.93 -0.50 21.28
C TYR A 20 4.05 0.93 21.83
N LEU A 21 3.92 1.10 23.16
CA LEU A 21 4.05 2.43 23.79
C LEU A 21 5.46 3.01 23.71
N ASN A 22 6.48 2.16 23.63
CA ASN A 22 7.87 2.58 23.48
C ASN A 22 8.32 2.64 22.00
N ASP A 23 7.40 2.40 21.05
CA ASP A 23 7.73 2.41 19.64
C ASP A 23 8.07 3.84 19.18
N GLN A 24 9.30 4.02 18.69
CA GLN A 24 9.83 5.26 18.14
C GLN A 24 10.03 5.16 16.61
N SER A 25 9.42 4.16 15.97
CA SER A 25 9.51 3.96 14.53
C SER A 25 9.05 5.20 13.76
N SER A 26 9.82 5.58 12.75
CA SER A 26 9.45 6.70 11.88
C SER A 26 8.17 6.39 11.11
N ILE A 27 7.37 7.43 10.85
CA ILE A 27 6.20 7.35 9.99
C ILE A 27 6.61 6.78 8.60
N PRO A 28 5.86 5.81 8.04
CA PRO A 28 6.14 5.26 6.73
C PRO A 28 6.23 6.33 5.66
N LYS A 29 7.22 6.21 4.77
CA LYS A 29 7.40 7.15 3.65
C LYS A 29 6.28 6.96 2.63
N ASP A 30 5.85 8.05 2.02
CA ASP A 30 4.95 8.04 0.88
C ASP A 30 5.65 7.44 -0.35
N ILE A 31 4.96 6.55 -1.07
CA ILE A 31 5.24 6.19 -2.47
C ILE A 31 4.44 7.13 -3.37
N VAL A 32 3.20 7.44 -2.98
CA VAL A 32 2.37 8.46 -3.62
C VAL A 32 1.76 9.37 -2.56
N SER A 33 1.99 10.67 -2.74
CA SER A 33 1.61 11.71 -1.79
C SER A 33 0.28 12.37 -2.19
N PRO A 34 -0.51 12.92 -1.25
CA PRO A 34 -0.31 12.92 0.21
C PRO A 34 -0.88 11.66 0.86
N ARG A 35 0.00 10.76 1.36
CA ARG A 35 -0.37 9.50 2.03
C ARG A 35 -1.38 8.63 1.27
N ILE A 36 -1.41 8.72 -0.06
CA ILE A 36 -2.30 7.93 -0.92
C ILE A 36 -1.82 6.48 -0.97
N LEU A 37 -0.50 6.30 -1.06
CA LEU A 37 0.15 5.00 -0.95
C LEU A 37 1.44 5.19 -0.17
N THR A 38 1.60 4.49 0.96
CA THR A 38 2.82 4.51 1.78
C THR A 38 3.56 3.18 1.70
N GLN A 39 4.82 3.16 2.09
CA GLN A 39 5.57 1.91 2.22
C GLN A 39 4.81 0.90 3.10
N ARG A 40 4.79 -0.37 2.67
CA ARG A 40 4.14 -1.50 3.36
C ARG A 40 2.60 -1.38 3.46
N SER A 41 1.98 -0.50 2.69
CA SER A 41 0.51 -0.39 2.60
C SER A 41 -0.05 -1.07 1.34
N LEU A 42 -1.36 -1.28 1.33
CA LEU A 42 -2.11 -1.79 0.18
C LEU A 42 -3.21 -0.79 -0.17
N LEU A 43 -3.22 -0.34 -1.42
CA LEU A 43 -4.27 0.54 -1.94
C LEU A 43 -5.42 -0.29 -2.55
N VAL A 44 -6.65 0.08 -2.22
CA VAL A 44 -7.86 -0.54 -2.75
C VAL A 44 -8.74 0.51 -3.41
N LEU A 45 -9.08 0.29 -4.69
CA LEU A 45 -10.05 1.13 -5.43
C LEU A 45 -11.44 0.49 -5.37
N GLY A 46 -12.33 1.07 -4.57
CA GLY A 46 -13.71 0.62 -4.38
C GLY A 46 -14.72 1.39 -5.25
N GLY A 47 -15.90 0.81 -5.45
CA GLY A 47 -17.04 1.48 -6.09
C GLY A 47 -17.88 0.55 -6.99
N PRO A 48 -19.05 1.02 -7.46
CA PRO A 48 -19.96 0.22 -8.28
C PRO A 48 -19.34 -0.34 -9.57
N PRO A 49 -19.96 -1.35 -10.20
CA PRO A 49 -19.55 -1.82 -11.53
C PRO A 49 -19.55 -0.68 -12.55
N LYS A 50 -18.54 -0.66 -13.42
CA LYS A 50 -18.41 0.29 -14.55
C LYS A 50 -18.29 1.79 -14.20
N ILE A 51 -18.02 2.14 -12.93
CA ILE A 51 -17.78 3.53 -12.51
C ILE A 51 -16.43 4.12 -13.01
N GLY A 52 -15.62 3.35 -13.74
CA GLY A 52 -14.37 3.83 -14.33
C GLY A 52 -13.09 3.55 -13.52
N LYS A 53 -13.13 2.69 -12.49
CA LYS A 53 -11.95 2.38 -11.65
C LYS A 53 -10.71 1.93 -12.45
N SER A 54 -10.91 1.05 -13.44
CA SER A 54 -9.81 0.54 -14.27
C SER A 54 -9.20 1.64 -15.13
N ASP A 55 -10.04 2.51 -15.71
CA ASP A 55 -9.60 3.63 -16.54
C ASP A 55 -8.85 4.68 -15.71
N PHE A 56 -9.37 4.99 -14.52
CA PHE A 56 -8.68 5.81 -13.53
C PHE A 56 -7.31 5.23 -13.16
N LEU A 57 -7.23 3.92 -12.84
CA LEU A 57 -5.98 3.29 -12.43
C LEU A 57 -4.94 3.33 -13.56
N ILE A 58 -5.33 2.99 -14.79
CA ILE A 58 -4.42 3.02 -15.95
C ILE A 58 -3.94 4.45 -16.20
N SER A 59 -4.86 5.41 -16.24
CA SER A 59 -4.53 6.83 -16.43
C SER A 59 -3.57 7.31 -15.36
N TRP A 60 -3.84 6.99 -14.09
CA TRP A 60 -3.00 7.40 -12.97
C TRP A 60 -1.61 6.73 -13.02
N LEU A 61 -1.52 5.45 -13.35
CA LEU A 61 -0.24 4.74 -13.52
C LEU A 61 0.61 5.36 -14.64
N VAL A 62 0.01 5.77 -15.76
CA VAL A 62 0.71 6.45 -16.85
C VAL A 62 1.28 7.80 -16.39
N HIS A 63 0.49 8.60 -15.67
CA HIS A 63 0.97 9.87 -15.12
C HIS A 63 2.09 9.65 -14.09
N MET A 64 1.96 8.66 -13.21
CA MET A 64 3.02 8.31 -12.26
C MET A 64 4.30 7.85 -12.95
N ALA A 65 4.21 7.04 -14.01
CA ALA A 65 5.37 6.62 -14.78
C ALA A 65 6.10 7.80 -15.45
N ALA A 66 5.35 8.84 -15.83
CA ALA A 66 5.92 10.08 -16.34
C ALA A 66 6.41 11.04 -15.23
N GLY A 67 6.24 10.69 -13.95
CA GLY A 67 6.63 11.54 -12.82
C GLY A 67 5.75 12.77 -12.60
N VAL A 68 4.57 12.84 -13.24
CA VAL A 68 3.67 13.99 -13.16
C VAL A 68 2.52 13.74 -12.18
N SER A 69 2.06 14.80 -11.52
CA SER A 69 0.91 14.72 -10.62
C SER A 69 -0.38 14.45 -11.39
N PHE A 70 -1.26 13.64 -10.82
CA PHE A 70 -2.59 13.36 -11.36
C PHE A 70 -3.63 13.53 -10.25
N LEU A 71 -4.58 14.44 -10.42
CA LEU A 71 -5.61 14.76 -9.41
C LEU A 71 -5.00 15.06 -8.02
N GLY A 72 -3.87 15.76 -7.99
CA GLY A 72 -3.14 16.10 -6.75
C GLY A 72 -2.28 14.96 -6.18
N MET A 73 -2.39 13.74 -6.72
CA MET A 73 -1.56 12.60 -6.34
C MET A 73 -0.19 12.71 -7.00
N THR A 74 0.87 12.77 -6.20
CA THR A 74 2.23 13.05 -6.69
C THR A 74 3.18 11.88 -6.38
N PRO A 75 3.89 11.34 -7.37
CA PRO A 75 4.88 10.28 -7.14
C PRO A 75 6.04 10.80 -6.27
N LYS A 76 6.58 9.94 -5.39
CA LYS A 76 7.68 10.25 -4.47
C LYS A 76 8.87 9.33 -4.66
#